data_AF-A0A2M7FRH6-F1
#
_entry.id   AF-A0A2M7FRH6-F1
#
_cell.length_a   1.000
_cell.length_b   1.000
_cell.length_c   1.000
_cell.angle_alpha   90.00
_cell.angle_beta   90.00
_cell.angle_gamma   90.00
#
_symmetry.space_group_name_H-M   'P 1'
#
loop_
_entity.id
_entity.type
_entity.pdbx_description
1 polymer ?
#
loop_
_entity_poly.entity_id
_entity_poly.type
_entity_poly.pdbx_seq_one_letter_code
_entity_poly.pdbx_strand_id
1 'polypeptide(L)'
;MSAKDETPTLSACIDEYLEYLTIERQVSPFTIRNYKFYLLKFAAWLNKFYPDKDLADVSSKMLKTYRVYLAQTKLACASRDGRGEYLAPVTQGYYVIALRSMLRYLIRQDYNVVSPERLELPKGKEHSIKFLDFA
;
A
#
# COMPACT_ATOMS: atom_id res chain seq x y z
N MET A 1 2.90 -15.65 -34.55
CA MET A 1 3.29 -14.31 -34.06
C MET A 1 2.38 -14.00 -32.89
N SER A 2 2.73 -14.52 -31.70
CA SER A 2 1.88 -14.37 -30.52
C SER A 2 1.99 -12.94 -30.02
N ALA A 3 0.84 -12.29 -29.86
CA ALA A 3 0.72 -11.05 -29.13
C ALA A 3 1.44 -11.22 -27.78
N LYS A 4 2.35 -10.30 -27.47
CA LYS A 4 2.82 -10.15 -26.09
C LYS A 4 1.56 -9.91 -25.26
N ASP A 5 1.26 -10.81 -24.33
CA ASP A 5 0.42 -10.50 -23.19
C ASP A 5 1.12 -9.36 -22.43
N GLU A 6 0.84 -8.12 -22.83
CA GLU A 6 1.33 -6.93 -22.16
C GLU A 6 0.65 -6.88 -20.81
N THR A 7 1.35 -7.40 -19.79
CA THR A 7 0.93 -7.20 -18.41
C THR A 7 0.84 -5.68 -18.20
N PRO A 8 -0.33 -5.14 -17.83
CA PRO A 8 -0.50 -3.71 -17.71
C PRO A 8 0.50 -3.15 -16.70
N THR A 9 0.99 -1.95 -16.99
CA THR A 9 1.96 -1.28 -16.13
C THR A 9 1.39 -1.12 -14.71
N LEU A 10 2.26 -1.09 -13.70
CA LEU A 10 1.83 -0.90 -12.31
C LEU A 10 0.97 0.36 -12.14
N SER A 11 1.24 1.44 -12.87
CA SER A 11 0.40 2.65 -12.82
C SER A 11 -1.00 2.38 -13.34
N ALA A 12 -1.13 1.65 -14.47
CA ALA A 12 -2.42 1.29 -15.03
C ALA A 12 -3.22 0.41 -14.05
N CYS A 13 -2.59 -0.59 -13.43
CA CYS A 13 -3.23 -1.41 -12.39
C CYS A 13 -3.70 -0.58 -11.18
N ILE A 14 -2.95 0.46 -10.79
CA ILE A 14 -3.34 1.37 -9.71
C ILE A 14 -4.57 2.18 -10.11
N ASP A 15 -4.58 2.76 -11.32
CA ASP A 15 -5.69 3.59 -11.78
C ASP A 15 -6.97 2.75 -11.96
N GLU A 16 -6.88 1.56 -12.57
CA GLU A 16 -7.99 0.60 -12.71
C GLU A 16 -8.57 0.21 -11.34
N TYR A 17 -7.70 -0.09 -10.38
CA TYR A 17 -8.12 -0.41 -9.01
C TYR A 17 -8.82 0.77 -8.31
N LEU A 18 -8.33 2.00 -8.48
CA LEU A 18 -8.94 3.17 -7.87
C LEU A 18 -10.28 3.53 -8.51
N GLU A 19 -10.43 3.31 -9.81
CA GLU A 19 -11.70 3.43 -10.52
C GLU A 19 -12.72 2.40 -10.00
N TYR A 20 -12.32 1.12 -9.87
CA TYR A 20 -13.12 0.08 -9.22
C TYR A 20 -13.60 0.50 -7.82
N LEU A 21 -12.71 1.04 -6.99
CA LEU A 21 -13.10 1.50 -5.64
C LEU A 21 -14.10 2.66 -5.69
N THR A 22 -13.98 3.53 -6.69
CA THR A 22 -14.82 4.72 -6.83
C THR A 22 -16.21 4.34 -7.34
N ILE A 23 -16.29 3.55 -8.41
CA ILE A 23 -17.55 3.24 -9.11
C ILE A 23 -18.29 2.10 -8.42
N GLU A 24 -17.62 0.96 -8.20
CA GLU A 24 -18.29 -0.25 -7.73
C GLU A 24 -18.39 -0.31 -6.21
N ARG A 25 -17.37 0.18 -5.51
CA ARG A 25 -17.34 0.13 -4.04
C ARG A 25 -17.81 1.40 -3.37
N GLN A 26 -18.03 2.48 -4.13
CA GLN A 26 -18.48 3.79 -3.64
C GLN A 26 -17.66 4.28 -2.44
N VAL A 27 -16.35 4.02 -2.48
CA VAL A 27 -15.42 4.43 -1.42
C VAL A 27 -15.27 5.95 -1.45
N SER A 28 -15.18 6.57 -0.27
CA SER A 28 -15.12 8.03 -0.18
C SER A 28 -13.91 8.62 -0.93
N PRO A 29 -14.05 9.81 -1.56
CA PRO A 29 -12.95 10.45 -2.30
C PRO A 29 -11.69 10.65 -1.46
N PHE A 30 -11.86 10.90 -0.16
CA PHE A 30 -10.75 11.01 0.79
C PHE A 30 -9.96 9.71 0.92
N THR A 31 -10.66 8.56 0.97
CA THR A 31 -10.03 7.24 1.03
C THR A 31 -9.33 6.92 -0.29
N ILE A 32 -9.95 7.22 -1.44
CA ILE A 32 -9.34 7.08 -2.76
C ILE A 32 -8.03 7.86 -2.84
N ARG A 33 -8.03 9.13 -2.41
CA ARG A 33 -6.83 9.97 -2.37
C ARG A 33 -5.72 9.35 -1.53
N ASN A 34 -6.06 8.84 -0.35
CA ASN A 34 -5.08 8.20 0.54
C ASN A 34 -4.53 6.91 -0.07
N TYR A 35 -5.40 6.07 -0.64
CA TYR A 35 -4.99 4.84 -1.30
C TYR A 35 -4.07 5.12 -2.49
N LYS A 36 -4.42 6.10 -3.34
CA LYS A 36 -3.56 6.56 -4.43
C LYS A 36 -2.17 6.96 -3.92
N PHE A 37 -2.12 7.78 -2.87
CA PHE A 37 -0.84 8.20 -2.28
C PHE A 37 -0.01 7.00 -1.78
N TYR A 38 -0.63 6.05 -1.09
CA TYR A 38 0.06 4.87 -0.57
C TYR A 38 0.56 3.93 -1.67
N LEU A 39 -0.24 3.71 -2.71
CA LEU A 39 0.11 2.83 -3.83
C LEU A 39 1.18 3.45 -4.73
N LEU A 40 1.13 4.75 -4.98
CA LEU A 40 2.19 5.46 -5.71
C LEU A 40 3.52 5.43 -4.93
N LYS A 41 3.49 5.47 -3.60
CA LYS A 41 4.69 5.29 -2.78
C LYS A 41 5.31 3.90 -2.98
N PHE A 42 4.48 2.86 -3.06
CA PHE A 42 4.94 1.51 -3.38
C PHE A 42 5.52 1.42 -4.80
N ALA A 43 4.85 1.99 -5.80
CA ALA A 43 5.34 2.02 -7.18
C ALA A 43 6.70 2.74 -7.29
N ALA A 44 6.83 3.90 -6.64
CA ALA A 44 8.10 4.64 -6.60
C ALA A 44 9.20 3.85 -5.89
N TRP A 45 8.88 3.13 -4.82
CA TRP A 45 9.82 2.24 -4.15
C TRP A 45 10.25 1.08 -5.05
N LEU A 46 9.30 0.41 -5.72
CA LEU A 46 9.59 -0.72 -6.59
C LEU A 46 10.51 -0.29 -7.73
N ASN A 47 10.15 0.78 -8.44
CA ASN A 47 10.97 1.31 -9.52
C ASN A 47 12.38 1.75 -9.06
N LYS A 48 12.49 2.31 -7.85
CA LYS A 48 13.78 2.77 -7.31
C LYS A 48 14.73 1.63 -6.97
N PHE A 49 14.24 0.55 -6.36
CA PHE A 49 15.08 -0.53 -5.86
C PHE A 49 15.13 -1.75 -6.79
N TYR A 50 14.17 -1.85 -7.71
CA TYR A 50 13.98 -2.96 -8.63
C TYR A 50 13.42 -2.46 -9.98
N PRO A 51 14.21 -1.68 -10.74
CA PRO A 51 13.73 -1.05 -11.98
C PRO A 51 13.30 -2.04 -13.06
N ASP A 52 13.89 -3.24 -13.08
CA ASP A 52 13.59 -4.30 -14.06
C ASP A 52 12.52 -5.28 -13.57
N LYS A 53 11.73 -4.91 -12.55
CA LYS A 53 10.76 -5.79 -11.91
C LYS A 53 9.37 -5.20 -11.99
N ASP A 54 8.45 -6.01 -12.50
CA ASP A 54 7.03 -5.68 -12.54
C ASP A 54 6.26 -6.28 -11.37
N LEU A 55 4.96 -5.99 -11.29
CA LEU A 55 4.11 -6.47 -10.22
C LEU A 55 4.06 -8.00 -10.13
N ALA A 56 4.19 -8.69 -11.27
CA ALA A 56 4.24 -10.15 -11.35
C ALA A 56 5.53 -10.74 -10.75
N ASP A 57 6.64 -9.99 -10.73
CA ASP A 57 7.89 -10.42 -10.11
C ASP A 57 7.92 -10.21 -8.59
N VAL A 58 6.96 -9.48 -8.03
CA VAL A 58 6.99 -9.09 -6.62
C VAL A 58 6.88 -10.33 -5.74
N SER A 59 8.00 -10.66 -5.09
CA SER A 59 8.06 -11.77 -4.16
C SER A 59 7.71 -11.36 -2.72
N SER A 60 7.44 -12.35 -1.87
CA SER A 60 7.25 -12.12 -0.42
C SER A 60 8.45 -11.44 0.22
N LYS A 61 9.66 -11.75 -0.27
CA LYS A 61 10.91 -11.16 0.22
C LYS A 61 10.95 -9.67 -0.12
N MET A 62 10.53 -9.29 -1.33
CA MET A 62 10.43 -7.89 -1.73
C MET A 62 9.42 -7.13 -0.86
N LEU A 63 8.25 -7.71 -0.58
CA LEU A 63 7.28 -7.11 0.34
C LEU A 63 7.83 -6.89 1.76
N LYS A 64 8.64 -7.82 2.27
CA LYS A 64 9.35 -7.62 3.55
C LYS A 64 10.33 -6.45 3.47
N THR A 65 11.10 -6.33 2.39
CA THR A 65 12.01 -5.19 2.18
C THR A 65 11.25 -3.86 2.06
N TYR A 66 10.05 -3.86 1.47
CA TYR A 66 9.20 -2.68 1.42
C TYR A 66 8.76 -2.23 2.82
N ARG A 67 8.42 -3.16 3.72
CA ARG A 67 8.08 -2.83 5.11
C ARG A 67 9.26 -2.20 5.87
N VAL A 68 10.47 -2.72 5.67
CA VAL A 68 11.68 -2.14 6.25
C VAL A 68 11.89 -0.71 5.71
N TYR A 69 11.69 -0.51 4.41
CA TYR A 69 11.73 0.81 3.79
C TYR A 69 10.71 1.78 4.41
N LEU A 70 9.46 1.34 4.65
CA LEU A 70 8.45 2.16 5.31
C LEU A 70 8.86 2.52 6.74
N ALA A 71 9.44 1.58 7.50
CA ALA A 71 9.93 1.84 8.85
C ALA A 71 11.08 2.87 8.89
N GLN A 72 11.87 2.96 7.83
CA GLN A 72 12.97 3.92 7.68
C GLN A 72 12.55 5.23 6.98
N THR A 73 11.30 5.32 6.52
CA THR A 73 10.79 6.51 5.83
C THR A 73 10.50 7.61 6.85
N LYS A 74 11.13 8.78 6.66
CA LYS A 74 10.87 9.97 7.46
C LYS A 74 9.55 10.63 7.06
N LEU A 75 8.84 11.19 8.03
CA LEU A 75 7.62 11.94 7.82
C LEU A 75 7.94 13.22 7.03
N ALA A 76 7.13 13.52 6.01
CA ALA A 76 7.30 14.73 5.21
C ALA A 76 7.08 16.01 6.04
N CYS A 77 6.24 15.92 7.08
CA CYS A 77 6.01 16.94 8.09
C CYS A 77 6.83 16.65 9.35
N ALA A 78 8.15 16.47 9.20
CA ALA A 78 9.02 16.57 10.36
C ALA A 78 8.80 17.97 10.99
N SER A 79 8.44 18.00 12.27
CA SER A 79 8.27 19.23 13.04
C SER A 79 9.48 20.15 12.85
N ARG A 80 9.27 21.47 12.97
CA ARG A 80 10.31 22.51 12.90
C ARG A 80 11.49 22.28 13.86
N ASP A 81 11.33 21.38 14.83
CA ASP A 81 12.34 20.96 15.83
C ASP A 81 13.40 19.95 15.34
N GLY A 82 13.50 19.66 14.04
CA GLY A 82 14.65 18.93 13.47
C GLY A 82 14.76 17.44 13.85
N ARG A 83 13.90 16.92 14.72
CA ARG A 83 13.73 15.48 14.95
C ARG A 83 12.86 14.92 13.83
N GLY A 84 13.50 14.43 12.78
CA GLY A 84 12.83 13.74 11.68
C GLY A 84 12.13 12.48 12.18
N GLU A 85 10.86 12.60 12.54
CA GLU A 85 10.07 11.47 12.98
C GLU A 85 9.89 10.47 11.83
N TYR A 86 10.11 9.19 12.10
CA TYR A 86 9.81 8.12 11.15
C TYR A 86 8.30 7.90 11.06
N LEU A 87 7.83 7.24 10.00
CA LEU A 87 6.43 6.85 9.89
C LEU A 87 6.00 6.05 11.13
N ALA A 88 4.96 6.52 11.82
CA ALA A 88 4.39 5.79 12.94
C ALA A 88 3.90 4.39 12.49
N PRO A 89 3.98 3.36 13.36
CA PRO A 89 3.53 2.01 13.01
C PRO A 89 2.09 1.94 12.48
N VAL A 90 1.20 2.77 13.02
CA VAL A 90 -0.19 2.90 12.55
C VAL A 90 -0.23 3.40 11.10
N THR A 91 0.55 4.44 10.79
CA THR A 91 0.64 4.99 9.44
C THR A 91 1.22 3.98 8.45
N GLN A 92 2.26 3.23 8.85
CA GLN A 92 2.80 2.13 8.05
C GLN A 92 1.71 1.08 7.74
N GLY A 93 0.84 0.80 8.70
CA GLY A 93 -0.32 -0.08 8.53
C GLY A 93 -1.23 0.35 7.37
N TYR A 94 -1.49 1.65 7.19
CA TYR A 94 -2.33 2.12 6.09
C TYR A 94 -1.73 1.83 4.70
N TYR A 95 -0.41 1.92 4.54
CA TYR A 95 0.25 1.53 3.28
C TYR A 95 0.04 0.04 2.99
N VAL A 96 0.17 -0.79 4.03
CA VAL A 96 -0.02 -2.24 3.91
C VAL A 96 -1.49 -2.57 3.60
N ILE A 97 -2.45 -1.88 4.22
CA ILE A 97 -3.88 -2.09 3.98
C ILE A 97 -4.24 -1.77 2.52
N ALA A 98 -3.80 -0.61 2.00
CA ALA A 98 -4.02 -0.24 0.61
C ALA A 98 -3.42 -1.27 -0.35
N LEU A 99 -2.16 -1.68 -0.12
CA LEU A 99 -1.49 -2.67 -0.97
C LEU A 99 -2.19 -4.04 -0.94
N ARG A 100 -2.60 -4.53 0.25
CA ARG A 100 -3.35 -5.80 0.36
C ARG A 100 -4.68 -5.75 -0.39
N SER A 101 -5.38 -4.62 -0.30
CA SER A 101 -6.66 -4.43 -0.97
C SER A 101 -6.51 -4.43 -2.50
N MET A 102 -5.47 -3.75 -3.02
CA MET A 102 -5.14 -3.77 -4.46
C MET A 102 -4.75 -5.18 -4.92
N LEU A 103 -3.85 -5.87 -4.22
CA LEU A 103 -3.45 -7.24 -4.59
C LEU A 103 -4.64 -8.21 -4.61
N ARG A 104 -5.57 -8.09 -3.66
CA ARG A 104 -6.82 -8.88 -3.66
C ARG A 104 -7.72 -8.55 -4.86
N TYR A 105 -7.78 -7.29 -5.27
CA TYR A 105 -8.50 -6.92 -6.48
C TYR A 105 -7.85 -7.53 -7.72
N LEU A 106 -6.54 -7.42 -7.86
CA LEU A 106 -5.82 -7.93 -9.03
C LEU A 106 -5.92 -9.45 -9.18
N ILE A 107 -5.88 -10.21 -8.07
CA ILE A 107 -6.15 -11.67 -8.11
C ILE A 107 -7.55 -11.98 -8.64
N ARG A 108 -8.55 -11.14 -8.34
CA ARG A 108 -9.93 -11.31 -8.85
C ARG A 108 -10.07 -10.96 -10.33
N GLN A 109 -9.13 -10.21 -10.88
CA GLN A 109 -9.03 -9.89 -12.32
C GLN A 109 -8.04 -10.83 -13.03
N ASP A 110 -7.71 -11.98 -12.43
CA ASP A 110 -6.81 -12.99 -12.97
C ASP A 110 -5.36 -12.53 -13.25
N TYR A 111 -4.92 -11.42 -12.64
CA TYR A 111 -3.51 -11.03 -12.70
C TYR A 111 -2.65 -11.91 -11.81
N ASN A 112 -1.49 -12.34 -12.34
CA ASN A 112 -0.50 -13.07 -11.59
C ASN A 112 0.25 -12.15 -10.60
N VAL A 113 -0.20 -12.11 -9.35
CA VAL A 113 0.42 -11.31 -8.29
C VAL A 113 0.57 -12.11 -7.00
N VAL A 114 1.47 -11.65 -6.14
CA VAL A 114 1.69 -12.26 -4.82
C VAL A 114 0.46 -12.19 -3.92
N SER A 115 0.22 -13.27 -3.17
CA SER A 115 -0.87 -13.34 -2.21
C SER A 115 -0.79 -12.20 -1.17
N PRO A 116 -1.90 -11.46 -0.93
CA PRO A 116 -1.97 -10.37 0.04
C PRO A 116 -1.81 -10.83 1.49
N GLU A 117 -1.91 -12.12 1.78
CA GLU A 117 -1.76 -12.66 3.15
C GLU A 117 -0.32 -12.62 3.64
N ARG A 118 0.64 -12.53 2.71
CA ARG A 118 2.07 -12.41 3.05
C ARG A 118 2.43 -11.04 3.65
N LEU A 119 1.50 -10.09 3.62
CA LEU A 119 1.61 -8.79 4.26
C LEU A 119 0.90 -8.83 5.62
N GLU A 120 1.66 -9.14 6.67
CA GLU A 120 1.13 -9.04 8.03
C GLU A 120 0.94 -7.58 8.44
N LEU A 121 -0.19 -7.30 9.08
CA LEU A 121 -0.44 -5.98 9.67
C LEU A 121 0.36 -5.84 10.97
N PRO A 122 0.85 -4.64 11.32
CA PRO A 122 1.35 -4.40 12.67
C PRO A 122 0.23 -4.72 13.66
N LYS A 123 0.53 -5.51 14.70
CA LYS A 123 -0.38 -5.65 15.85
C LYS A 123 -0.54 -4.25 16.44
N GLY A 124 -1.71 -3.64 16.23
CA GLY A 124 -2.01 -2.33 16.81
C GLY A 124 -1.88 -2.42 18.33
N LYS A 125 -1.35 -1.36 18.97
CA LYS A 125 -1.63 -1.17 20.39
C LYS A 125 -3.14 -1.02 20.49
N GLU A 126 -3.81 -1.90 21.23
CA GLU A 126 -5.23 -1.73 21.55
C GLU A 126 -5.43 -0.30 22.05
N HIS A 127 -6.28 0.45 21.37
CA HIS A 127 -6.75 1.70 21.93
C HIS A 127 -7.62 1.31 23.12
N SER A 128 -7.07 1.39 24.34
CA SER A 128 -7.85 1.27 25.56
C SER A 128 -8.91 2.37 25.51
N ILE A 129 -10.16 1.99 25.21
CA ILE A 129 -11.30 2.89 25.27
C ILE A 129 -11.44 3.28 26.74
N LYS A 130 -11.01 4.49 27.09
CA LYS A 130 -11.30 5.05 28.41
C LYS A 130 -12.79 5.38 28.41
N PHE A 131 -13.59 4.54 29.04
CA PHE A 131 -14.96 4.88 29.38
C PHE A 131 -14.92 6.08 30.34
N LEU A 132 -15.63 7.15 29.99
CA LEU A 132 -15.93 8.23 30.93
C LEU A 132 -17.13 7.78 31.75
N ASP A 133 -16.88 7.51 33.03
CA ASP A 133 -17.93 7.24 34.02
C ASP A 133 -18.61 8.58 34.35
N PHE A 134 -19.89 8.70 34.01
CA PHE A 134 -20.70 9.84 34.42
C PHE A 134 -21.32 9.49 35.77
N ALA A 135 -20.75 10.07 36.84
CA ALA A 135 -21.32 10.07 38.18
C ALA A 135 -22.40 11.16 38.33
#